data_AF-A0A0G1UG34-F1
#
_entry.id   AF-A0A0G1UG34-F1
#
_cell.length_a   1.000
_cell.length_b   1.000
_cell.length_c   1.000
_cell.angle_alpha   90.00
_cell.angle_beta   90.00
_cell.angle_gamma   90.00
#
_symmetry.space_group_name_H-M   'P 1'
#
loop_
_entity.id
_entity.type
_entity.pdbx_description
1 polymer ?
#
loop_
_entity_poly.entity_id
_entity_poly.type
_entity_poly.pdbx_seq_one_letter_code
_entity_poly.pdbx_strand_id
1 'polypeptide(L)'
;MRTIKTKLNFQKVLDKVLEIAELPESKRQEFVTTFYEYLYMRMVSEIREVDEEGADKVMEANTQGADAKKLKKVFEEISQNPKVKATVDEVTDEVIAKLVDDVAKFATEEQKQQILSAIQL
;
A
#
# COMPACT_ATOMS: atom_id res chain seq x y z
N MET A 1 -17.08 3.85 -23.44
CA MET A 1 -17.10 3.46 -22.02
C MET A 1 -15.86 4.05 -21.37
N ARG A 2 -16.02 5.00 -20.43
CA ARG A 2 -14.89 5.50 -19.63
C ARG A 2 -14.64 4.48 -18.54
N THR A 3 -13.56 3.73 -18.64
CA THR A 3 -13.04 2.96 -17.50
C THR A 3 -12.59 3.98 -16.47
N ILE A 4 -13.45 4.28 -15.50
CA ILE A 4 -13.04 5.02 -14.32
C ILE A 4 -12.13 4.04 -13.58
N LYS A 5 -10.81 4.15 -13.77
CA LYS A 5 -9.85 3.58 -12.82
C LYS A 5 -10.12 4.35 -11.52
N THR A 6 -11.01 3.84 -10.66
CA THR A 6 -11.13 4.35 -9.30
C THR A 6 -9.75 4.14 -8.69
N LYS A 7 -8.99 5.22 -8.50
CA LYS A 7 -7.70 5.13 -7.82
C LYS A 7 -8.02 4.70 -6.40
N LEU A 8 -7.82 3.41 -6.11
CA LEU A 8 -8.07 2.84 -4.79
C LEU A 8 -7.26 3.64 -3.78
N ASN A 9 -7.96 4.26 -2.83
CA ASN A 9 -7.28 4.95 -1.75
C ASN A 9 -6.75 3.87 -0.80
N PHE A 10 -5.45 3.60 -0.90
CA PHE A 10 -4.75 2.56 -0.15
C PHE A 10 -5.09 2.55 1.34
N GLN A 11 -5.10 3.73 1.98
CA GLN A 11 -5.45 3.85 3.40
C GLN A 11 -6.88 3.38 3.66
N LYS A 12 -7.85 3.78 2.81
CA LYS A 12 -9.24 3.33 2.96
C LYS A 12 -9.39 1.83 2.76
N VAL A 13 -8.62 1.24 1.84
CA VAL A 13 -8.63 -0.22 1.61
C VAL A 13 -8.09 -0.93 2.83
N LEU A 14 -6.93 -0.50 3.34
CA LEU A 14 -6.33 -1.04 4.55
C LEU A 14 -7.30 -0.93 5.75
N ASP A 15 -7.90 0.23 5.97
CA ASP A 15 -8.83 0.45 7.09
C ASP A 15 -10.03 -0.49 7.00
N LYS A 16 -10.65 -0.63 5.81
CA LYS A 16 -11.78 -1.56 5.60
C LYS A 16 -11.38 -3.01 5.78
N VAL A 17 -10.22 -3.42 5.26
CA VAL A 17 -9.71 -4.78 5.42
C VAL A 17 -9.51 -5.11 6.89
N LEU A 18 -8.93 -4.18 7.66
CA LEU A 18 -8.71 -4.36 9.10
C LEU A 18 -10.00 -4.36 9.91
N GLU A 19 -10.99 -3.55 9.50
CA GLU A 19 -12.33 -3.54 10.09
C GLU A 19 -13.02 -4.88 9.91
N ILE A 20 -13.07 -5.39 8.68
CA ILE A 20 -13.74 -6.66 8.34
C ILE A 20 -13.02 -7.86 8.97
N ALA A 21 -11.69 -7.83 9.04
CA ALA A 21 -10.91 -8.94 9.57
C ALA A 21 -11.06 -9.14 11.10
N GLU A 22 -11.66 -8.18 11.82
CA GLU A 22 -11.87 -8.22 13.27
C GLU A 22 -10.64 -8.66 14.08
N LEU A 23 -9.43 -8.35 13.59
CA LEU A 23 -8.19 -8.78 14.22
C LEU A 23 -8.04 -8.16 15.61
N PRO A 24 -7.57 -8.93 16.62
CA PRO A 24 -7.20 -8.38 17.92
C PRO A 24 -6.23 -7.21 17.76
N GLU A 25 -6.35 -6.18 18.62
CA GLU A 25 -5.56 -4.94 18.51
C GLU A 25 -4.05 -5.19 18.41
N SER A 26 -3.53 -6.16 19.19
CA SER A 26 -2.12 -6.57 19.15
C SER A 26 -1.71 -7.16 17.79
N LYS A 27 -2.58 -7.94 17.15
CA LYS A 27 -2.35 -8.52 15.81
C LYS A 27 -2.55 -7.49 14.70
N ARG A 28 -3.46 -6.53 14.90
CA ARG A 28 -3.68 -5.41 13.98
C ARG A 28 -2.43 -4.53 13.89
N GLN A 29 -1.84 -4.17 15.01
CA GLN A 29 -0.64 -3.31 15.01
C GLN A 29 0.58 -4.01 14.40
N GLU A 30 0.79 -5.29 14.74
CA GLU A 30 1.83 -6.14 14.14
C GLU A 30 1.64 -6.23 12.61
N PHE A 31 0.43 -6.56 12.17
CA PHE A 31 0.09 -6.68 10.75
C PHE A 31 0.29 -5.37 9.99
N VAL A 32 -0.20 -4.24 10.52
CA VAL A 32 -0.04 -2.91 9.89
C VAL A 32 1.45 -2.56 9.74
N THR A 33 2.25 -2.85 10.76
CA THR A 33 3.69 -2.57 10.74
C THR A 33 4.39 -3.39 9.66
N THR A 34 4.20 -4.72 9.68
CA THR A 34 4.80 -5.63 8.68
C THR A 34 4.33 -5.28 7.26
N PHE A 35 3.08 -4.87 7.11
CA PHE A 35 2.51 -4.48 5.83
C PHE A 35 3.16 -3.21 5.26
N TYR A 36 3.31 -2.17 6.09
CA TYR A 36 3.99 -0.94 5.67
C TYR A 36 5.47 -1.17 5.39
N GLU A 37 6.16 -2.02 6.16
CA GLU A 37 7.54 -2.44 5.87
C GLU A 37 7.65 -3.13 4.50
N TYR A 38 6.74 -4.05 4.20
CA TYR A 38 6.71 -4.74 2.91
C TYR A 38 6.42 -3.79 1.74
N LEU A 39 5.38 -2.96 1.85
CA LEU A 39 5.05 -1.92 0.87
C LEU A 39 6.28 -1.06 0.59
N TYR A 40 6.93 -0.63 1.65
CA TYR A 40 8.06 0.26 1.60
C TYR A 40 9.27 -0.36 0.89
N MET A 41 9.65 -1.58 1.26
CA MET A 41 10.74 -2.29 0.59
C MET A 41 10.45 -2.52 -0.90
N ARG A 42 9.20 -2.88 -1.24
CA ARG A 42 8.80 -3.04 -2.65
C ARG A 42 8.89 -1.71 -3.40
N MET A 43 8.37 -0.62 -2.82
CA MET A 43 8.45 0.72 -3.41
C MET A 43 9.89 1.14 -3.70
N VAL A 44 10.79 1.03 -2.72
CA VAL A 44 12.21 1.38 -2.92
C VAL A 44 12.85 0.53 -4.01
N SER A 45 12.62 -0.79 -3.97
CA SER A 45 13.20 -1.71 -4.95
C SER A 45 12.78 -1.38 -6.37
N GLU A 46 11.49 -1.18 -6.59
CA GLU A 46 10.90 -1.00 -7.92
C GLU A 46 11.16 0.42 -8.45
N ILE A 47 11.08 1.45 -7.59
CA ILE A 47 11.43 2.82 -7.96
C ILE A 47 12.91 2.90 -8.35
N ARG A 48 13.80 2.18 -7.64
CA ARG A 48 15.24 2.21 -7.94
C ARG A 48 15.56 1.75 -9.36
N GLU A 49 14.76 0.86 -9.94
CA GLU A 49 14.95 0.42 -11.34
C GLU A 49 14.68 1.53 -12.37
N VAL A 50 13.90 2.53 -12.00
CA VAL A 50 13.45 3.61 -12.90
C VAL A 50 13.94 5.01 -12.49
N ASP A 51 14.32 5.19 -11.22
CA ASP A 51 14.77 6.44 -10.59
C ASP A 51 15.54 6.14 -9.29
N GLU A 52 16.87 5.96 -9.40
CA GLU A 52 17.74 5.66 -8.26
C GLU A 52 17.75 6.79 -7.21
N GLU A 53 17.78 8.06 -7.65
CA GLU A 53 17.73 9.21 -6.75
C GLU A 53 16.39 9.28 -6.01
N GLY A 54 15.29 9.02 -6.73
CA GLY A 54 13.95 8.92 -6.14
C GLY A 54 13.86 7.83 -5.06
N ALA A 55 14.45 6.67 -5.32
CA ALA A 55 14.49 5.57 -4.35
C ALA A 55 15.32 5.93 -3.10
N ASP A 56 16.44 6.62 -3.27
CA ASP A 56 17.28 7.08 -2.15
C ASP A 56 16.54 8.11 -1.29
N LYS A 57 15.81 9.05 -1.88
CA LYS A 57 14.94 9.98 -1.14
C LYS A 57 13.87 9.26 -0.32
N VAL A 58 13.30 8.18 -0.86
CA VAL A 58 12.34 7.34 -0.14
C VAL A 58 13.03 6.66 1.07
N MET A 59 14.21 6.07 0.87
CA MET A 59 15.10 5.52 1.93
C MET A 59 15.40 6.48 3.06
N GLU A 60 15.83 7.69 2.74
CA GLU A 60 16.12 8.71 3.74
C GLU A 60 14.88 9.13 4.52
N ALA A 61 13.72 9.25 3.85
CA ALA A 61 12.48 9.65 4.50
C ALA A 61 11.96 8.59 5.49
N ASN A 62 12.22 7.31 5.24
CA ASN A 62 11.78 6.22 6.12
C ASN A 62 12.70 5.96 7.32
N THR A 63 14.01 6.06 7.11
CA THR A 63 15.03 5.83 8.15
C THR A 63 14.99 6.85 9.29
N GLN A 64 14.44 8.05 9.06
CA GLN A 64 14.26 9.09 10.07
C GLN A 64 13.05 8.87 11.01
N GLY A 65 12.50 7.66 11.06
CA GLY A 65 11.29 7.35 11.80
C GLY A 65 10.07 7.83 11.03
N ALA A 66 9.65 7.03 10.04
CA ALA A 66 8.43 7.12 9.23
C ALA A 66 7.50 8.32 9.54
N ASP A 67 7.92 9.54 9.22
CA ASP A 67 7.03 10.69 9.23
C ASP A 67 6.18 10.58 7.96
N ALA A 68 4.95 10.11 8.12
CA ALA A 68 4.00 9.93 7.04
C ALA A 68 3.85 11.19 6.17
N LYS A 69 4.04 12.40 6.74
CA LYS A 69 4.01 13.65 5.97
C LYS A 69 5.26 13.84 5.11
N LYS A 70 6.45 13.51 5.63
CA LYS A 70 7.70 13.54 4.85
C LYS A 70 7.68 12.54 3.72
N LEU A 71 7.29 11.29 4.00
CA LEU A 71 7.14 10.24 3.00
C LEU A 71 6.15 10.65 1.91
N LYS A 72 4.98 11.18 2.30
CA LYS A 72 3.99 11.67 1.34
C LYS A 72 4.57 12.75 0.43
N LYS A 73 5.32 13.72 0.98
CA LYS A 73 5.96 14.78 0.19
C LYS A 73 7.00 14.23 -0.78
N VAL A 74 7.81 13.27 -0.35
CA VAL A 74 8.79 12.61 -1.23
C VAL A 74 8.08 11.89 -2.37
N PHE A 75 7.03 11.12 -2.08
CA PHE A 75 6.23 10.46 -3.12
C PHE A 75 5.59 11.47 -4.09
N GLU A 76 5.08 12.61 -3.61
CA GLU A 76 4.54 13.69 -4.47
C GLU A 76 5.60 14.31 -5.38
N GLU A 77 6.84 14.45 -4.90
CA GLU A 77 7.98 14.97 -5.66
C GLU A 77 8.45 13.99 -6.73
N ILE A 78 8.73 12.73 -6.36
CA ILE A 78 9.24 11.73 -7.31
C ILE A 78 8.16 11.31 -8.32
N SER A 79 6.88 11.36 -7.95
CA SER A 79 5.75 11.05 -8.85
C SER A 79 5.49 12.12 -9.90
N GLN A 80 6.26 13.23 -9.92
CA GLN A 80 6.29 14.12 -11.08
C GLN A 80 6.91 13.41 -12.30
N ASN A 81 7.77 12.41 -12.08
CA ASN A 81 8.21 11.50 -13.13
C ASN A 81 7.10 10.48 -13.43
N PRO A 82 6.57 10.44 -14.68
CA PRO A 82 5.46 9.55 -15.02
C PRO A 82 5.81 8.07 -14.93
N LYS A 83 7.09 7.69 -15.10
CA LYS A 83 7.54 6.30 -14.92
C LYS A 83 7.48 5.89 -13.46
N VAL A 84 8.05 6.71 -12.58
CA VAL A 84 7.99 6.51 -11.13
C VAL A 84 6.55 6.44 -10.64
N LYS A 85 5.70 7.35 -11.12
CA LYS A 85 4.27 7.34 -10.79
C LYS A 85 3.58 6.04 -11.20
N ALA A 86 3.87 5.53 -12.40
CA ALA A 86 3.31 4.25 -12.85
C ALA A 86 3.80 3.09 -11.97
N THR A 87 5.10 3.04 -11.67
CA THR A 87 5.69 2.04 -10.76
C THR A 87 5.06 2.11 -9.35
N VAL A 88 4.88 3.31 -8.80
CA VAL A 88 4.21 3.52 -7.51
C VAL A 88 2.78 2.99 -7.55
N ASP A 89 2.03 3.30 -8.60
CA ASP A 89 0.65 2.83 -8.75
C ASP A 89 0.61 1.29 -8.88
N GLU A 90 1.49 0.67 -9.66
CA GLU A 90 1.58 -0.79 -9.83
C GLU A 90 1.96 -1.50 -8.53
N VAL A 91 2.99 -1.03 -7.82
CA VAL A 91 3.39 -1.60 -6.53
C VAL A 91 2.26 -1.47 -5.50
N THR A 92 1.55 -0.35 -5.50
CA THR A 92 0.41 -0.15 -4.60
C THR A 92 -0.70 -1.17 -4.88
N ASP A 93 -1.03 -1.38 -6.16
CA ASP A 93 -2.06 -2.35 -6.57
C ASP A 93 -1.64 -3.80 -6.21
N GLU A 94 -0.38 -4.18 -6.45
CA GLU A 94 0.16 -5.50 -6.07
C GLU A 94 0.10 -5.74 -4.56
N VAL A 95 0.50 -4.74 -3.78
CA VAL A 95 0.53 -4.85 -2.32
C VAL A 95 -0.89 -4.89 -1.75
N ILE A 96 -1.84 -4.16 -2.32
CA ILE A 96 -3.27 -4.31 -2.00
C ILE A 96 -3.76 -5.72 -2.32
N ALA A 97 -3.43 -6.27 -3.49
CA ALA A 97 -3.86 -7.63 -3.83
C ALA A 97 -3.32 -8.65 -2.83
N LYS A 98 -2.04 -8.53 -2.45
CA LYS A 98 -1.42 -9.40 -1.44
C LYS A 98 -2.00 -9.22 -0.04
N LEU A 99 -2.33 -7.99 0.35
CA LEU A 99 -3.03 -7.68 1.59
C LEU A 99 -4.34 -8.48 1.68
N VAL A 100 -5.14 -8.43 0.61
CA VAL A 100 -6.41 -9.12 0.52
C VAL A 100 -6.23 -10.62 0.62
N ASP A 101 -5.28 -11.18 -0.13
CA ASP A 101 -4.98 -12.62 -0.10
C ASP A 101 -4.52 -13.08 1.28
N ASP A 102 -3.65 -12.31 1.96
CA ASP A 102 -3.15 -12.67 3.28
C ASP A 102 -4.24 -12.56 4.36
N VAL A 103 -5.09 -11.53 4.32
CA VAL A 103 -6.25 -11.46 5.24
C VAL A 103 -7.25 -12.55 4.93
N ALA A 104 -7.51 -12.86 3.65
CA ALA A 104 -8.39 -13.94 3.26
C ALA A 104 -7.95 -15.29 3.87
N LYS A 105 -6.65 -15.55 4.04
CA LYS A 105 -6.19 -16.81 4.69
C LYS A 105 -6.69 -16.98 6.13
N PHE A 106 -6.94 -15.88 6.84
CA PHE A 106 -7.36 -15.90 8.25
C PHE A 106 -8.82 -15.48 8.46
N ALA A 107 -9.47 -14.96 7.41
CA ALA A 107 -10.85 -14.51 7.43
C ALA A 107 -11.85 -15.63 7.10
N THR A 108 -13.07 -15.53 7.64
CA THR A 108 -14.19 -16.38 7.23
C THR A 108 -14.60 -16.11 5.78
N GLU A 109 -15.31 -17.04 5.15
CA GLU A 109 -15.82 -16.85 3.77
C GLU A 109 -16.69 -15.58 3.64
N GLU A 110 -17.46 -15.24 4.68
CA GLU A 110 -18.29 -14.03 4.71
C GLU A 110 -17.43 -12.76 4.75
N GLN A 111 -16.38 -12.75 5.58
CA GLN A 111 -15.41 -11.66 5.65
C GLN A 111 -14.62 -11.49 4.33
N LYS A 112 -14.27 -12.59 3.66
CA LYS A 112 -13.62 -12.54 2.33
C LYS A 112 -14.50 -11.84 1.30
N GLN A 113 -15.80 -12.19 1.24
CA GLN A 113 -16.74 -11.58 0.30
C GLN A 113 -16.94 -10.09 0.56
N GLN A 114 -16.97 -9.68 1.83
CA GLN A 114 -17.05 -8.28 2.22
C GLN A 114 -15.79 -7.50 1.80
N ILE A 115 -14.60 -8.07 1.99
CA ILE A 115 -13.32 -7.46 1.58
C ILE A 115 -13.27 -7.30 0.06
N LEU A 116 -13.58 -8.35 -0.70
CA LEU A 116 -13.56 -8.31 -2.17
C LEU A 116 -14.56 -7.26 -2.72
N SER A 117 -15.75 -7.20 -2.13
CA SER A 117 -16.76 -6.20 -2.50
C SER A 117 -16.33 -4.77 -2.18
N ALA A 118 -15.56 -4.57 -1.10
CA ALA A 118 -15.07 -3.27 -0.69
C ALA A 118 -14.00 -2.67 -1.62
N ILE A 119 -13.32 -3.52 -2.40
CA ILE A 119 -12.18 -3.18 -3.26
C ILE A 119 -12.58 -3.05 -4.73
N GLN A 120 -13.73 -3.60 -5.13
CA GLN A 120 -14.30 -3.46 -6.48
C GLN A 120 -15.06 -2.13 -6.71
N LEU A 121 -15.09 -1.23 -5.72
CA LEU A 121 -15.72 0.11 -5.78
C LEU A 121 -14.68 1.21 -6.07
#